data_AF-A0AAV0YZK2-F1
#
_entry.id   AF-A0AAV0YZK2-F1
#
_cell.length_a   1.000
_cell.length_b   1.000
_cell.length_c   1.000
_cell.angle_alpha   90.00
_cell.angle_beta   90.00
_cell.angle_gamma   90.00
#
_symmetry.space_group_name_H-M   'P 1'
#
loop_
_entity.id
_entity.type
_entity.pdbx_description
1 polymer ?
#
loop_
_entity_poly.entity_id
_entity_poly.type
_entity_poly.pdbx_seq_one_letter_code
_entity_poly.pdbx_strand_id
1 'polypeptide(L)'
;MSYFQLTSQGELVLVDSLHGVTAWTSGTGNKSVVSVVLHDDGNLVLVDAKQTIIWQSFDNPSDTLLPGQRLHVSKTLRASSKNLETSYYSLYLNASGRLQLRWESNTVY
;
A
#
# COMPACT_ATOMS: atom_id res chain seq x y z
N MET A 1 -5.29 -4.02 -21.91
CA MET A 1 -5.55 -4.43 -20.51
C MET A 1 -4.31 -4.15 -19.70
N SER A 2 -4.42 -3.30 -18.67
CA SER A 2 -3.33 -3.06 -17.73
C SER A 2 -2.98 -4.34 -16.99
N TYR A 3 -1.71 -4.51 -16.62
CA TYR A 3 -1.24 -5.74 -16.00
C TYR A 3 -0.16 -5.47 -14.96
N PHE A 4 -0.06 -6.39 -14.00
CA PHE A 4 1.07 -6.46 -13.08
C PHE A 4 2.16 -7.36 -13.64
N GLN A 5 3.41 -6.96 -13.44
CA GLN A 5 4.57 -7.76 -13.83
C GLN A 5 5.63 -7.67 -12.73
N LEU A 6 6.15 -8.83 -12.31
CA LEU A 6 7.39 -8.89 -11.54
C LEU A 6 8.57 -8.95 -12.53
N THR A 7 9.42 -7.93 -12.50
CA THR A 7 10.58 -7.84 -13.40
C THR A 7 11.71 -8.76 -12.94
N SER A 8 12.65 -9.06 -13.85
CA SER A 8 13.86 -9.81 -13.52
C SER A 8 14.77 -9.10 -12.50
N GLN A 9 14.58 -7.79 -12.29
CA GLN A 9 15.27 -7.02 -11.26
C GLN A 9 14.58 -7.13 -9.89
N GLY A 10 13.52 -7.94 -9.77
CA GLY A 10 12.77 -8.09 -8.53
C GLY A 10 11.92 -6.87 -8.20
N GLU A 11 11.34 -6.22 -9.22
CA GLU A 11 10.45 -5.08 -9.04
C GLU A 11 9.04 -5.43 -9.51
N LEU A 12 8.03 -5.30 -8.65
CA LEU A 12 6.63 -5.39 -9.08
C LEU A 12 6.18 -4.05 -9.65
N VAL A 13 5.71 -4.05 -10.89
CA VAL A 13 5.22 -2.87 -11.62
C VAL A 13 3.78 -3.05 -12.09
N LEU A 14 3.02 -1.96 -12.11
CA LEU A 14 1.73 -1.86 -12.80
C LEU A 14 1.93 -1.11 -14.12
N VAL A 15 1.66 -1.77 -15.24
CA VAL A 15 1.78 -1.18 -16.58
C VAL A 15 0.40 -0.79 -17.09
N ASP A 16 0.23 0.48 -17.44
CA ASP A 16 -0.92 0.94 -18.20
C ASP A 16 -0.72 0.58 -19.67
N SER A 17 -1.48 -0.42 -20.13
CA SER A 17 -1.40 -0.90 -21.51
C SER A 17 -1.84 0.11 -22.58
N LEU A 18 -2.63 1.12 -22.22
CA LEU A 18 -3.11 2.13 -23.17
C LEU A 18 -1.99 3.09 -23.57
N HIS A 19 -1.15 3.44 -22.60
CA HIS A 19 -0.05 4.39 -22.78
C HIS A 19 1.33 3.74 -22.81
N GLY A 20 1.43 2.45 -22.45
CA GLY A 20 2.70 1.73 -22.34
C GLY A 20 3.60 2.24 -21.20
N VAL A 21 3.02 2.94 -20.23
CA VAL A 21 3.77 3.57 -19.12
C VAL A 21 3.58 2.80 -17.82
N THR A 22 4.61 2.84 -16.97
CA THR A 22 4.50 2.35 -15.59
C THR A 22 3.69 3.33 -14.76
N ALA A 23 2.51 2.89 -14.32
CA ALA A 23 1.63 3.68 -13.46
C ALA A 23 2.02 3.62 -11.98
N TRP A 24 2.67 2.52 -11.56
CA TRP A 24 3.12 2.32 -10.18
C TRP A 24 4.25 1.30 -10.09
N THR A 25 5.11 1.46 -9.08
CA THR A 25 6.15 0.48 -8.71
C THR A 25 6.19 0.27 -7.20
N SER A 26 6.53 -0.96 -6.81
CA SER A 26 6.85 -1.35 -5.43
C SER A 26 8.17 -0.77 -4.88
N GLY A 27 9.06 -0.24 -5.73
CA GLY A 27 10.37 0.28 -5.30
C GLY A 27 11.32 -0.80 -4.74
N THR A 28 11.18 -2.03 -5.26
CA THR A 28 11.93 -3.21 -4.83
C THR A 28 13.02 -3.65 -5.82
N GLY A 29 13.24 -2.88 -6.89
CA GLY A 29 14.30 -3.17 -7.86
C GLY A 29 15.67 -3.40 -7.19
N ASN A 30 16.36 -4.45 -7.64
CA ASN A 30 17.63 -4.96 -7.11
C ASN A 30 17.58 -5.44 -5.64
N LYS A 31 16.39 -5.64 -5.05
CA LYS A 31 16.24 -6.18 -3.67
C LYS A 31 16.02 -7.69 -3.63
N SER A 32 16.40 -8.40 -4.69
CA SER A 32 16.37 -9.87 -4.76
C SER A 32 14.97 -10.50 -4.56
N VAL A 33 13.89 -9.76 -4.87
CA VAL A 33 12.54 -10.31 -4.88
C VAL A 33 12.43 -11.36 -6.00
N VAL A 34 11.87 -12.52 -5.68
CA VAL A 34 11.68 -13.63 -6.62
C VAL A 34 10.23 -14.04 -6.79
N SER A 35 9.35 -13.69 -5.85
CA SER A 35 7.93 -14.04 -5.94
C SER A 35 7.02 -13.01 -5.28
N VAL A 36 5.77 -13.03 -5.74
CA VAL A 36 4.64 -12.28 -5.18
C VAL A 36 3.67 -13.29 -4.60
N VAL A 37 3.24 -13.10 -3.35
CA VAL A 37 2.31 -14.00 -2.66
C VAL A 37 1.19 -13.18 -2.05
N LEU A 38 -0.06 -13.60 -2.26
CA LEU A 38 -1.21 -13.06 -1.55
C LEU A 38 -1.55 -14.04 -0.42
N HIS A 39 -1.40 -13.58 0.82
CA HIS A 39 -1.79 -14.36 2.00
C HIS A 39 -3.31 -14.34 2.20
N ASP A 40 -3.82 -15.32 2.94
CA ASP A 40 -5.26 -15.48 3.22
C ASP A 40 -5.86 -14.32 4.03
N ASP A 41 -5.03 -13.56 4.74
CA ASP A 41 -5.42 -12.34 5.46
C ASP A 41 -5.53 -11.10 4.54
N GLY A 42 -5.21 -11.25 3.26
CA GLY A 42 -5.22 -10.18 2.27
C GLY A 42 -3.89 -9.43 2.16
N ASN A 43 -2.85 -9.84 2.88
CA ASN A 43 -1.52 -9.24 2.76
C ASN A 43 -0.84 -9.70 1.46
N LEU A 44 -0.56 -8.77 0.56
CA LEU A 44 0.23 -9.04 -0.64
C LEU A 44 1.70 -8.76 -0.32
N VAL A 45 2.53 -9.79 -0.39
CA VAL A 45 3.95 -9.73 -0.02
C VAL A 45 4.85 -10.00 -1.23
N LEU A 46 5.99 -9.32 -1.25
CA LEU A 46 7.11 -9.59 -2.15
C LEU A 46 8.22 -10.23 -1.31
N VAL A 47 8.67 -11.42 -1.71
CA VAL A 47 9.64 -12.20 -0.94
C VAL A 47 10.89 -12.53 -1.75
N ASP A 48 12.02 -12.68 -1.04
CA ASP A 48 13.26 -13.18 -1.60
C ASP A 48 13.30 -14.72 -1.66
N ALA A 49 14.39 -15.28 -2.19
CA ALA A 49 14.57 -16.73 -2.30
C ALA A 49 14.59 -17.47 -0.95
N LYS A 50 14.80 -16.76 0.16
CA LYS A 50 14.77 -17.30 1.53
C LYS A 50 13.40 -17.13 2.19
N GLN A 51 12.38 -16.69 1.44
CA GLN A 51 11.04 -16.36 1.94
C GLN A 51 11.03 -15.17 2.91
N THR A 52 12.04 -14.30 2.86
CA THR A 52 12.07 -13.05 3.63
C THR A 52 11.17 -12.02 2.96
N ILE A 53 10.28 -11.39 3.72
CA ILE A 53 9.41 -10.31 3.22
C ILE A 53 10.26 -9.06 2.96
N ILE A 54 10.31 -8.63 1.70
CA ILE A 54 11.01 -7.42 1.23
C ILE A 54 10.06 -6.22 1.15
N TRP A 55 8.78 -6.48 0.86
CA TRP A 55 7.72 -5.48 0.80
C TRP A 55 6.38 -6.17 1.12
N GLN A 56 5.45 -5.42 1.71
CA GLN A 56 4.10 -5.90 2.00
C GLN A 56 3.07 -4.79 1.85
N SER A 57 1.86 -5.15 1.40
CA SER A 57 0.75 -4.18 1.24
C SER A 57 0.29 -3.62 2.56
N PHE A 58 0.39 -4.39 3.65
CA PHE A 58 -0.04 -3.98 4.98
C PHE A 58 0.68 -2.74 5.52
N ASP A 59 1.89 -2.44 5.05
CA ASP A 59 2.65 -1.23 5.42
C ASP A 59 2.11 0.06 4.78
N ASN A 60 1.17 -0.06 3.84
CA ASN A 60 0.57 1.04 3.10
C ASN A 60 -0.97 0.90 3.12
N PRO A 61 -1.62 1.16 4.27
CA PRO A 61 -3.06 1.05 4.40
C PRO A 61 -3.79 2.02 3.46
N SER A 62 -4.94 1.59 2.93
CA SER A 62 -5.82 2.40 2.08
C SER A 62 -6.94 3.04 2.92
N ASP A 63 -8.14 2.52 2.80
CA ASP A 63 -9.40 2.95 3.41
C ASP A 63 -9.90 1.96 4.47
N THR A 64 -9.39 0.73 4.45
CA THR A 64 -9.79 -0.37 5.33
C THR A 64 -8.58 -0.92 6.08
N LEU A 65 -8.73 -1.19 7.38
CA LEU A 65 -7.76 -1.93 8.17
C LEU A 65 -8.21 -3.40 8.25
N LEU A 66 -7.43 -4.31 7.70
CA LEU A 66 -7.77 -5.74 7.70
C LEU A 66 -7.35 -6.42 9.02
N PRO A 67 -7.99 -7.56 9.40
CA PRO A 67 -7.54 -8.36 10.54
C PRO A 67 -6.06 -8.72 10.39
N GLY A 68 -5.28 -8.54 11.47
CA GLY A 68 -3.82 -8.77 11.45
C GLY A 68 -2.99 -7.59 10.94
N GLN A 69 -3.59 -6.62 10.24
CA GLN A 69 -2.89 -5.42 9.79
C GLN A 69 -2.67 -4.44 10.96
N ARG A 70 -1.43 -3.96 11.10
CA ARG A 70 -1.07 -2.96 12.11
C ARG A 70 -1.08 -1.55 11.51
N LEU A 71 -1.84 -0.64 12.12
CA LEU A 71 -1.72 0.78 11.81
C LEU A 71 -0.49 1.35 12.52
N HIS A 72 0.54 1.71 11.76
CA HIS A 72 1.75 2.33 12.30
C HIS A 72 1.54 3.82 12.58
N VAL A 73 2.32 4.35 13.52
CA VAL A 73 2.41 5.79 13.76
C VAL A 73 2.72 6.53 12.46
N SER A 74 2.10 7.68 12.26
CA SER A 74 2.22 8.52 11.07
C SER A 74 1.63 7.94 9.78
N LYS A 75 1.01 6.76 9.83
CA LYS A 75 0.18 6.24 8.74
C LYS A 75 -1.26 6.69 8.90
N THR A 76 -1.94 6.75 7.77
CA THR A 76 -3.27 7.31 7.66
C THR A 76 -4.14 6.36 6.85
N LEU A 77 -5.32 6.01 7.37
CA LEU A 77 -6.37 5.46 6.53
C LEU A 77 -7.19 6.60 5.97
N ARG A 78 -7.50 6.55 4.69
CA ARG A 78 -8.33 7.56 4.04
C ARG A 78 -9.59 6.92 3.51
N ALA A 79 -10.74 7.42 3.93
CA ALA A 79 -12.01 6.84 3.51
C ALA A 79 -12.13 6.83 1.98
N SER A 80 -12.73 5.77 1.43
CA SER A 80 -13.04 5.74 0.01
C SER A 80 -14.08 6.81 -0.35
N SER A 81 -13.89 7.46 -1.50
CA SER A 81 -14.82 8.44 -2.06
C SER A 81 -15.31 7.95 -3.41
N LYS A 82 -16.57 8.22 -3.74
CA LYS A 82 -17.20 7.75 -4.98
C LYS A 82 -16.56 8.32 -6.25
N ASN A 83 -15.78 9.40 -6.17
CA ASN A 83 -15.40 10.22 -7.32
C ASN A 83 -13.90 10.15 -7.68
N LEU A 84 -13.18 9.06 -7.36
CA LEU A 84 -11.71 8.95 -7.49
C LEU A 84 -10.89 9.96 -6.64
N GLU A 85 -11.51 11.02 -6.13
CA GLU A 85 -10.91 11.98 -5.21
C GLU A 85 -10.59 11.36 -3.86
N THR A 86 -9.45 11.72 -3.28
CA THR A 86 -9.11 11.35 -1.91
C THR A 86 -10.15 11.95 -0.96
N SER A 87 -10.86 11.13 -0.15
CA SER A 87 -11.83 11.66 0.83
C SER A 87 -11.17 12.65 1.78
N TYR A 88 -11.87 13.74 2.12
CA TYR A 88 -11.38 14.72 3.08
C TYR A 88 -11.21 14.18 4.50
N TYR A 89 -11.78 13.01 4.81
CA TYR A 89 -11.68 12.38 6.11
C TYR A 89 -10.59 11.32 6.15
N SER A 90 -9.80 11.39 7.20
CA SER A 90 -8.71 10.45 7.41
C SER A 90 -8.58 10.04 8.86
N LEU A 91 -8.26 8.78 9.10
CA LEU A 91 -7.99 8.23 10.42
C LEU A 91 -6.47 8.14 10.58
N TYR A 92 -5.93 8.87 11.56
CA TYR A 92 -4.49 9.04 11.75
C TYR A 92 -4.07 8.58 13.16
N LEU A 93 -2.99 7.81 13.24
CA LEU A 93 -2.35 7.47 14.51
C LEU A 93 -1.12 8.36 14.72
N ASN A 94 -1.16 9.20 15.75
CA ASN A 94 -0.06 10.12 16.05
C ASN A 94 1.08 9.45 16.87
N ALA A 95 2.19 10.17 17.03
CA ALA A 95 3.35 9.67 17.78
C ALA A 95 3.11 9.45 19.28
N SER A 96 2.03 10.02 19.85
CA SER A 96 1.63 9.76 21.23
C SER A 96 0.63 8.60 21.37
N GLY A 97 0.36 7.85 20.30
CA GLY A 97 -0.55 6.71 20.31
C GLY A 97 -2.03 7.09 20.30
N ARG A 98 -2.37 8.35 20.03
CA ARG A 98 -3.76 8.80 19.90
C ARG A 98 -4.24 8.62 18.46
N LEU A 99 -5.35 7.92 18.32
CA LEU A 99 -6.09 7.79 17.08
C LEU A 99 -6.99 9.03 16.88
N GLN A 100 -6.91 9.66 15.71
CA GLN A 100 -7.59 10.92 15.40
C GLN A 100 -8.35 10.81 14.08
N LEU A 101 -9.60 11.24 14.08
CA LEU A 101 -10.32 11.53 12.84
C LEU A 101 -10.00 12.97 12.42
N ARG A 102 -9.42 13.13 11.23
CA ARG A 102 -8.96 14.42 10.70
C ARG A 102 -9.74 14.79 9.45
N TRP A 103 -10.08 16.06 9.32
CA TRP A 103 -10.65 16.65 8.11
C TRP A 103 -9.60 17.54 7.43
N GLU A 104 -9.50 17.46 6.10
CA GLU A 104 -8.40 18.03 5.30
C GLU A 104 -8.28 19.56 5.34
N SER A 105 -9.24 20.29 5.92
CA SER A 105 -9.12 21.75 6.13
C SER A 105 -8.28 22.17 7.36
N ASN A 106 -7.47 21.28 7.94
CA ASN A 106 -6.72 21.51 9.18
C ASN A 106 -7.56 21.63 10.47
N THR A 107 -8.82 21.19 10.48
CA THR A 107 -9.63 21.13 11.71
C THR A 107 -9.56 19.74 12.34
N VAL A 108 -9.12 19.67 13.60
CA VAL A 108 -9.09 18.45 14.42
C VAL A 108 -10.21 18.56 15.46
N TYR A 109 -11.12 17.59 15.52
CA TYR A 109 -12.16 17.47 16.54
C TYR A 109 -11.75 16.50 17.65
#